data_AF-H5WHT0-F1
#
_entry.id   AF-H5WHT0-F1
#
_cell.length_a   1.000
_cell.length_b   1.000
_cell.length_c   1.000
_cell.angle_alpha   90.00
_cell.angle_beta   90.00
_cell.angle_gamma   90.00
#
_symmetry.space_group_name_H-M   'P 1'
#
loop_
_entity.id
_entity.type
_entity.pdbx_description
1 polymer ?
#
loop_
_entity_poly.entity_id
_entity_poly.type
_entity_poly.pdbx_seq_one_letter_code
_entity_poly.pdbx_strand_id
1 'polypeptide(L)'
;MSEPRLRRLLALAGLLLTLALATWWLGSTRLVLDRGGDTARVAADALSATWLLRAMGLALVAPALGALRGARQAGAAALALLAPAWPLVVLAWSASALAALRPALTEASLVAVALALPWLGQALRRGLPRGDLALPLASAAGVAGAAALWAARSGWLPA
;
A
#
# COMPACT_ATOMS: atom_id res chain seq x y z
N MET A 1 -21.06 11.58 -0.35
CA MET A 1 -19.90 11.75 0.56
C MET A 1 -18.93 12.78 -0.01
N SER A 2 -18.71 13.90 0.69
CA SER A 2 -17.81 14.97 0.25
C SER A 2 -16.36 14.51 0.11
N GLU A 3 -15.65 15.02 -0.90
CA GLU A 3 -14.24 14.72 -1.20
C GLU A 3 -13.30 14.78 0.02
N PRO A 4 -13.35 15.80 0.90
CA PRO A 4 -12.48 15.86 2.08
C PRO A 4 -12.71 14.72 3.08
N ARG A 5 -13.94 14.17 3.19
CA ARG A 5 -14.22 13.06 4.12
C ARG A 5 -13.58 11.76 3.67
N LEU A 6 -13.62 11.45 2.37
CA LEU A 6 -13.00 10.24 1.85
C LEU A 6 -11.49 10.24 2.06
N ARG A 7 -10.82 11.36 1.74
CA ARG A 7 -9.36 11.47 1.93
C ARG A 7 -8.97 11.28 3.40
N ARG A 8 -9.77 11.84 4.33
CA ARG A 8 -9.57 11.63 5.78
C ARG A 8 -9.74 10.17 6.18
N LEU A 9 -10.77 9.48 5.69
CA LEU A 9 -10.98 8.06 6.00
C LEU A 9 -9.82 7.18 5.49
N LEU A 10 -9.31 7.44 4.29
CA LEU A 10 -8.18 6.69 3.75
C LEU A 10 -6.88 7.01 4.50
N ALA A 11 -6.65 8.26 4.88
CA ALA A 11 -5.54 8.62 5.75
C ALA A 11 -5.63 7.93 7.11
N LEU A 12 -6.83 7.86 7.72
CA LEU A 12 -7.07 7.13 8.96
C LEU A 12 -6.84 5.62 8.80
N ALA A 13 -7.29 5.03 7.69
CA ALA A 13 -7.01 3.63 7.40
C ALA A 13 -5.51 3.35 7.27
N GLY A 14 -4.79 4.24 6.56
CA GLY A 14 -3.32 4.18 6.45
C GLY A 14 -2.62 4.33 7.81
N LEU A 15 -3.10 5.24 8.66
CA LEU A 15 -2.60 5.43 10.03
C LEU A 15 -2.82 4.18 10.89
N LEU A 16 -4.02 3.61 10.90
CA LEU A 16 -4.34 2.41 11.68
C LEU A 16 -3.48 1.21 11.26
N LEU A 17 -3.31 1.04 9.95
CA LEU A 17 -2.45 -0.01 9.40
C LEU A 17 -0.99 0.21 9.80
N THR A 18 -0.49 1.44 9.70
CA THR A 18 0.87 1.81 10.11
C THR A 18 1.07 1.58 11.61
N LEU A 19 0.09 1.92 12.44
CA LEU A 19 0.15 1.73 13.90
C LEU A 19 0.21 0.24 14.28
N ALA A 20 -0.64 -0.59 13.67
CA ALA A 20 -0.64 -2.03 13.92
C ALA A 20 0.73 -2.65 13.58
N LEU A 21 1.31 -2.23 12.45
CA LEU A 21 2.58 -2.75 11.98
C LEU A 21 3.76 -2.24 12.82
N ALA A 22 3.74 -0.97 13.24
CA ALA A 22 4.71 -0.42 14.17
C ALA A 22 4.68 -1.16 15.52
N THR A 23 3.48 -1.47 16.03
CA THR A 23 3.31 -2.19 17.30
C THR A 23 3.87 -3.61 17.22
N TRP A 24 3.54 -4.31 16.13
CA TRP A 24 4.08 -5.64 15.86
C TRP A 24 5.61 -5.63 15.73
N TRP A 25 6.16 -4.67 14.98
CA TRP A 25 7.60 -4.53 14.78
C TRP A 25 8.34 -4.24 16.09
N LEU A 26 7.81 -3.32 16.92
CA LEU A 26 8.41 -2.97 18.21
C LEU A 26 8.40 -4.17 19.17
N GLY A 27 7.31 -4.92 19.23
CA GLY A 27 7.21 -6.14 20.03
C GLY A 27 8.18 -7.23 19.57
N SER A 28 8.28 -7.44 18.26
CA SER A 28 9.20 -8.44 17.68
C SER A 28 10.66 -8.06 17.90
N THR A 29 11.00 -6.78 17.74
CA THR A 29 12.35 -6.24 17.98
C THR A 29 12.76 -6.43 19.44
N ARG A 30 11.85 -6.14 20.39
CA ARG A 30 12.10 -6.38 21.81
C ARG A 30 12.42 -7.85 22.11
N LEU A 31 11.63 -8.78 21.57
CA LEU A 31 11.88 -10.21 21.75
C LEU A 31 13.22 -10.68 21.19
N VAL A 32 13.69 -10.08 20.09
CA VAL A 32 14.99 -10.39 19.50
C VAL A 32 16.13 -9.82 20.35
N LEU A 33 15.99 -8.59 20.83
CA LEU A 33 16.96 -7.96 21.74
C LEU A 33 17.08 -8.73 23.07
N ASP A 34 15.96 -9.15 23.64
CA ASP A 34 15.93 -9.95 24.87
C ASP A 34 16.67 -11.30 24.71
N ARG A 35 16.81 -11.79 23.47
CA ARG A 35 17.58 -13.00 23.12
C ARG A 35 19.00 -12.72 22.61
N GLY A 36 19.44 -11.45 22.62
CA GLY A 36 20.76 -11.04 22.12
C GLY A 36 20.92 -11.16 20.61
N GLY A 37 19.83 -11.19 19.84
CA GLY A 37 19.85 -11.35 18.39
C GLY A 37 19.94 -10.04 17.60
N ASP A 38 20.18 -10.17 16.29
CA ASP A 38 20.20 -9.04 15.35
C ASP A 38 18.77 -8.64 14.91
N THR A 39 18.46 -7.36 15.03
CA THR A 39 17.16 -6.77 14.71
C THR A 39 17.02 -6.34 13.25
N ALA A 40 18.12 -6.34 12.47
CA ALA A 40 18.13 -5.90 11.08
C ALA A 40 17.18 -6.71 10.19
N ARG A 41 17.05 -8.02 10.45
CA ARG A 41 16.11 -8.90 9.73
C ARG A 41 14.66 -8.55 10.03
N VAL A 42 14.33 -8.33 11.30
CA VAL A 42 12.98 -7.94 11.75
C VAL A 42 12.58 -6.58 11.18
N ALA A 43 13.54 -5.65 11.03
CA ALA A 43 13.33 -4.37 10.36
C ALA A 43 13.07 -4.53 8.85
N ALA A 44 13.80 -5.41 8.17
CA ALA A 44 13.56 -5.74 6.76
C ALA A 44 12.19 -6.40 6.52
N ASP A 45 11.75 -7.26 7.44
CA ASP A 45 10.41 -7.86 7.42
C ASP A 45 9.32 -6.79 7.60
N ALA A 46 9.51 -5.86 8.54
CA ALA A 46 8.59 -4.75 8.76
C ALA A 46 8.47 -3.85 7.51
N LEU A 47 9.58 -3.51 6.85
CA LEU A 47 9.55 -2.77 5.59
C LEU A 47 8.75 -3.50 4.52
N SER A 48 9.03 -4.79 4.34
CA SER A 48 8.38 -5.60 3.32
C SER A 48 6.88 -5.75 3.56
N ALA A 49 6.48 -5.97 4.81
CA ALA A 49 5.08 -6.00 5.20
C ALA A 49 4.39 -4.64 4.98
N THR A 50 5.08 -3.53 5.30
CA THR A 50 4.56 -2.16 5.08
C THR A 50 4.34 -1.90 3.58
N TRP A 51 5.25 -2.30 2.71
CA TRP A 51 5.09 -2.16 1.26
C TRP A 51 3.96 -3.01 0.71
N LEU A 52 3.89 -4.28 1.12
CA LEU A 52 2.89 -5.22 0.65
C LEU A 52 1.47 -4.75 1.00
N LEU A 53 1.23 -4.38 2.27
CA LEU A 53 -0.09 -3.94 2.71
C LEU A 53 -0.54 -2.65 2.00
N ARG A 54 0.40 -1.72 1.75
CA ARG A 54 0.12 -0.50 0.97
C ARG A 54 -0.21 -0.83 -0.48
N ALA A 55 0.57 -1.70 -1.13
CA ALA A 55 0.30 -2.13 -2.49
C ALA A 55 -1.07 -2.82 -2.61
N MET A 56 -1.43 -3.69 -1.66
CA MET A 56 -2.75 -4.32 -1.61
C MET A 56 -3.87 -3.30 -1.39
N GLY A 57 -3.68 -2.35 -0.46
CA GLY A 57 -4.65 -1.27 -0.23
C GLY A 57 -4.88 -0.41 -1.49
N LEU A 58 -3.81 -0.08 -2.22
CA LEU A 58 -3.91 0.60 -3.51
C LEU A 58 -4.68 -0.25 -4.54
N ALA A 59 -4.33 -1.53 -4.69
CA ALA A 59 -4.98 -2.44 -5.63
C ALA A 59 -6.49 -2.52 -5.38
N LEU A 60 -6.92 -2.64 -4.12
CA LEU A 60 -8.32 -2.76 -3.74
C LEU A 60 -9.11 -1.47 -3.98
N VAL A 61 -8.52 -0.31 -3.68
CA VAL A 61 -9.27 0.95 -3.57
C VAL A 61 -9.14 1.82 -4.83
N ALA A 62 -7.95 1.90 -5.43
CA ALA A 62 -7.66 2.86 -6.49
C ALA A 62 -8.47 2.64 -7.78
N PRO A 63 -8.67 1.40 -8.29
CA PRO A 63 -9.52 1.16 -9.45
C PRO A 63 -10.99 1.54 -9.20
N ALA A 64 -11.54 1.13 -8.05
CA ALA A 64 -12.93 1.45 -7.69
C ALA A 64 -13.15 2.97 -7.58
N LEU A 65 -12.21 3.69 -6.96
CA LEU A 65 -12.27 5.16 -6.91
C LEU A 65 -12.09 5.79 -8.29
N GLY A 66 -11.20 5.25 -9.14
CA GLY A 66 -11.00 5.73 -10.51
C GLY A 66 -12.27 5.61 -11.36
N ALA A 67 -12.99 4.51 -11.23
CA ALA A 67 -14.31 4.33 -11.86
C ALA A 67 -15.32 5.37 -11.34
N LEU A 68 -15.40 5.59 -10.03
CA LEU A 68 -16.42 6.48 -9.45
C LEU A 68 -16.14 7.97 -9.64
N ARG A 69 -14.88 8.40 -9.46
CA ARG A 69 -14.49 9.81 -9.28
C ARG A 69 -13.46 10.32 -10.30
N GLY A 70 -13.03 9.47 -11.22
CA GLY A 70 -12.00 9.79 -12.20
C GLY A 70 -10.58 9.73 -11.63
N ALA A 71 -9.59 9.62 -12.51
CA ALA A 71 -8.22 9.27 -12.15
C ALA A 71 -7.54 10.30 -11.25
N ARG A 72 -7.73 11.60 -11.49
CA ARG A 72 -7.08 12.66 -10.67
C ARG A 72 -7.51 12.61 -9.20
N GLN A 73 -8.81 12.57 -8.92
CA GLN A 73 -9.33 12.57 -7.54
C GLN A 73 -8.98 11.26 -6.82
N ALA A 74 -9.09 10.15 -7.54
CA ALA A 74 -8.71 8.83 -7.03
C ALA A 74 -7.21 8.73 -6.76
N GLY A 75 -6.35 9.31 -7.60
CA GLY A 75 -4.90 9.38 -7.36
C GLY A 75 -4.56 10.18 -6.10
N ALA A 76 -5.18 11.35 -5.91
CA ALA A 76 -4.98 12.12 -4.68
C ALA A 76 -5.46 11.37 -3.42
N ALA A 77 -6.56 10.64 -3.52
CA ALA A 77 -7.07 9.79 -2.44
C ALA A 77 -6.15 8.59 -2.15
N ALA A 78 -5.59 7.98 -3.19
CA ALA A 78 -4.62 6.89 -3.09
C ALA A 78 -3.30 7.35 -2.44
N LEU A 79 -2.80 8.54 -2.78
CA LEU A 79 -1.62 9.12 -2.12
C LEU A 79 -1.87 9.40 -0.63
N ALA A 80 -3.09 9.81 -0.26
CA ALA A 80 -3.46 10.02 1.14
C ALA A 80 -3.41 8.72 1.98
N LEU A 81 -3.59 7.55 1.35
CA LEU A 81 -3.42 6.25 2.00
C LEU A 81 -1.93 5.92 2.26
N LEU A 82 -1.04 6.34 1.36
CA LEU A 82 0.39 6.06 1.46
C LEU A 82 1.12 6.99 2.44
N ALA A 83 0.72 8.26 2.48
CA ALA A 83 1.43 9.31 3.21
C ALA A 83 1.73 8.96 4.68
N PRO A 84 0.81 8.40 5.48
CA PRO A 84 1.06 8.19 6.91
C PRO A 84 2.17 7.18 7.24
N ALA A 85 2.52 6.29 6.31
CA ALA A 85 3.49 5.23 6.56
C ALA A 85 4.96 5.70 6.48
N TRP A 86 5.22 6.90 5.94
CA TRP A 86 6.58 7.39 5.69
C TRP A 86 7.51 7.36 6.92
N PRO A 87 7.09 7.69 8.16
CA PRO A 87 8.00 7.69 9.30
C PRO A 87 8.41 6.26 9.67
N LEU A 88 7.48 5.30 9.55
CA LEU A 88 7.75 3.89 9.80
C LEU A 88 8.71 3.32 8.76
N VAL A 89 8.58 3.71 7.49
CA VAL A 89 9.50 3.31 6.42
C VAL A 89 10.91 3.83 6.69
N VAL A 90 11.05 5.12 7.04
CA VAL A 90 12.36 5.71 7.35
C VAL A 90 13.00 5.02 8.56
N LEU A 91 12.21 4.79 9.61
CA LEU A 91 12.67 4.17 10.84
C LEU A 91 13.09 2.70 10.62
N ALA A 92 12.25 1.90 9.97
CA ALA A 92 12.56 0.52 9.66
C ALA A 92 13.73 0.40 8.65
N TRP A 93 13.86 1.34 7.71
CA TRP A 93 15.03 1.40 6.83
C TRP A 93 16.32 1.68 7.58
N SER A 94 16.33 2.67 8.48
CA SER A 94 17.52 2.99 9.28
C SER A 94 17.97 1.85 10.18
N ALA A 95 17.05 0.96 10.57
CA ALA A 95 17.33 -0.23 11.36
C ALA A 95 17.66 -1.47 10.51
N SER A 96 17.60 -1.38 9.19
CA SER A 96 17.84 -2.50 8.26
C SER A 96 19.21 -2.43 7.60
N ALA A 97 19.72 -3.57 7.13
CA ALA A 97 20.94 -3.64 6.32
C ALA A 97 20.70 -3.36 4.81
N LEU A 98 19.52 -2.87 4.43
CA LEU A 98 19.15 -2.68 3.02
C LEU A 98 19.78 -1.41 2.43
N ALA A 99 20.38 -1.55 1.25
CA ALA A 99 20.89 -0.41 0.49
C ALA A 99 19.76 0.58 0.14
N ALA A 100 20.02 1.89 0.30
CA ALA A 100 19.06 2.98 0.14
C ALA A 100 18.30 2.98 -1.20
N LEU A 101 18.92 2.45 -2.25
CA LEU A 101 18.32 2.39 -3.59
C LEU A 101 17.05 1.54 -3.62
N ARG A 102 17.02 0.41 -2.90
CA ARG A 102 15.88 -0.51 -2.89
C ARG A 102 14.61 0.10 -2.28
N PRO A 103 14.62 0.66 -1.05
CA PRO A 103 13.43 1.33 -0.52
C PRO A 103 13.02 2.53 -1.36
N ALA A 104 13.97 3.30 -1.92
CA ALA A 104 13.64 4.42 -2.79
C ALA A 104 12.89 3.98 -4.06
N LEU A 105 13.34 2.92 -4.74
CA LEU A 105 12.67 2.38 -5.92
C LEU A 105 11.29 1.79 -5.57
N THR A 106 11.15 1.12 -4.43
CA THR A 106 9.86 0.57 -4.00
C THR A 106 8.85 1.66 -3.63
N GLU A 107 9.27 2.72 -2.95
CA GLU A 107 8.39 3.87 -2.69
C GLU A 107 8.01 4.60 -3.98
N ALA A 108 8.97 4.80 -4.89
CA ALA A 108 8.70 5.40 -6.20
C ALA A 108 7.69 4.56 -7.02
N SER A 109 7.81 3.23 -6.99
CA SER A 109 6.87 2.35 -7.68
C SER A 109 5.48 2.37 -7.04
N LEU A 110 5.37 2.43 -5.70
CA LEU A 110 4.08 2.62 -5.01
C LEU A 110 3.41 3.92 -5.41
N VAL A 111 4.15 5.02 -5.49
CA VAL A 111 3.62 6.33 -5.94
C VAL A 111 3.17 6.25 -7.40
N ALA A 112 3.97 5.65 -8.28
CA ALA A 112 3.60 5.47 -9.68
C ALA A 112 2.32 4.63 -9.82
N VAL A 113 2.22 3.53 -9.08
CA VAL A 113 1.04 2.65 -9.05
C VAL A 113 -0.19 3.36 -8.50
N ALA A 114 -0.04 4.16 -7.45
CA ALA A 114 -1.14 4.97 -6.88
C ALA A 114 -1.71 5.98 -7.87
N LEU A 115 -0.88 6.50 -8.77
CA LEU A 115 -1.29 7.42 -9.84
C LEU A 115 -1.83 6.69 -11.08
N ALA A 116 -1.33 5.49 -11.38
CA ALA A 116 -1.69 4.72 -12.57
C ALA A 116 -2.98 3.90 -12.40
N LEU A 117 -3.15 3.18 -11.29
CA LEU A 117 -4.33 2.30 -11.05
C LEU A 117 -5.69 3.01 -11.22
N PRO A 118 -5.87 4.28 -10.80
CA PRO A 118 -7.11 5.00 -11.05
C PRO A 118 -7.50 5.10 -12.53
N TRP A 119 -6.53 5.13 -13.44
CA TRP A 119 -6.81 5.15 -14.87
C TRP A 119 -7.44 3.87 -15.36
N LEU A 120 -7.07 2.72 -14.78
CA LEU A 120 -7.67 1.43 -15.10
C LEU A 120 -9.17 1.43 -14.77
N GLY A 121 -9.53 1.91 -13.58
CA GLY A 121 -10.94 2.07 -13.19
C GLY A 121 -11.71 3.05 -14.08
N GLN A 122 -11.09 4.18 -14.43
CA GLN A 122 -11.69 5.16 -15.32
C GLN A 122 -11.86 4.63 -16.75
N ALA A 123 -10.88 3.88 -17.25
CA ALA A 123 -10.93 3.24 -18.56
C ALA A 123 -12.05 2.19 -18.62
N LEU A 124 -12.19 1.35 -17.59
CA LEU A 124 -13.29 0.39 -17.47
C LEU A 124 -14.65 1.09 -17.54
N ARG A 125 -14.83 2.19 -16.81
CA ARG A 125 -16.09 2.96 -16.88
C ARG A 125 -16.37 3.55 -18.26
N ARG A 126 -15.34 4.00 -18.98
CA ARG A 126 -15.49 4.57 -20.32
C ARG A 126 -15.74 3.52 -21.41
N GLY A 127 -15.16 2.33 -21.26
CA GLY A 127 -15.26 1.25 -22.24
C GLY A 127 -16.52 0.40 -22.12
N LEU A 128 -17.21 0.42 -20.96
CA LEU A 128 -18.39 -0.41 -20.74
C LEU A 128 -19.67 0.29 -21.22
N PRO A 129 -20.51 -0.38 -22.02
CA PRO A 129 -21.80 0.17 -22.48
C PRO A 129 -22.82 0.31 -21.33
N ARG A 130 -22.64 -0.44 -20.24
CA ARG A 130 -23.45 -0.34 -19.00
C ARG A 130 -22.56 0.08 -17.83
N GLY A 131 -22.73 1.31 -17.37
CA GLY A 131 -21.95 1.89 -16.28
C GLY A 131 -22.06 1.11 -14.96
N ASP A 132 -23.15 0.37 -14.76
CA ASP A 132 -23.42 -0.39 -13.53
C ASP A 132 -22.42 -1.53 -13.30
N LEU A 133 -21.79 -2.04 -14.37
CA LEU A 133 -20.79 -3.11 -14.28
C LEU A 133 -19.37 -2.60 -13.97
N ALA A 134 -19.12 -1.29 -14.11
CA ALA A 134 -17.77 -0.75 -13.97
C ALA A 134 -17.22 -0.88 -12.55
N LEU A 135 -18.06 -0.64 -11.54
CA LEU A 135 -17.67 -0.76 -10.14
C LEU A 135 -17.36 -2.21 -9.72
N PRO A 136 -18.25 -3.20 -9.95
CA PRO A 136 -17.95 -4.59 -9.57
C PRO A 136 -16.73 -5.15 -10.31
N LEU A 137 -16.54 -4.80 -11.59
CA LEU A 137 -15.35 -5.21 -12.34
C LEU A 137 -14.07 -4.54 -11.82
N ALA A 138 -14.12 -3.25 -11.49
CA ALA A 138 -12.97 -2.57 -10.89
C ALA A 138 -12.60 -3.14 -9.51
N SER A 139 -13.60 -3.48 -8.69
CA SER A 139 -13.40 -4.15 -7.40
C SER A 139 -12.82 -5.56 -7.58
N ALA A 140 -13.35 -6.34 -8.52
CA ALA A 140 -12.83 -7.68 -8.83
C ALA A 140 -11.38 -7.63 -9.33
N ALA A 141 -11.05 -6.66 -10.20
CA ALA A 141 -9.69 -6.41 -10.64
C ALA A 141 -8.77 -6.03 -9.47
N GLY A 142 -9.26 -5.21 -8.54
CA GLY A 142 -8.53 -4.85 -7.33
C GLY A 142 -8.25 -6.04 -6.41
N VAL A 143 -9.24 -6.92 -6.21
CA VAL A 143 -9.08 -8.16 -5.44
C VAL A 143 -8.10 -9.11 -6.12
N ALA A 144 -8.20 -9.29 -7.43
CA ALA A 144 -7.27 -10.09 -8.22
C ALA A 144 -5.84 -9.54 -8.12
N GLY A 145 -5.67 -8.23 -8.20
CA GLY A 145 -4.37 -7.56 -8.02
C GLY A 145 -3.81 -7.77 -6.62
N ALA A 146 -4.62 -7.61 -5.57
CA ALA A 146 -4.20 -7.87 -4.20
C ALA A 146 -3.82 -9.34 -3.97
N ALA A 147 -4.57 -10.28 -4.55
CA ALA A 147 -4.25 -11.71 -4.50
C ALA A 147 -2.95 -12.03 -5.25
N ALA A 148 -2.73 -11.43 -6.42
CA ALA A 148 -1.49 -11.60 -7.18
C ALA A 148 -0.27 -11.06 -6.41
N LEU A 149 -0.38 -9.89 -5.78
CA LEU A 149 0.66 -9.33 -4.92
C LEU A 149 0.94 -10.26 -3.73
N TRP A 150 -0.10 -10.80 -3.09
CA TRP A 150 0.05 -11.74 -2.00
C TRP A 150 0.76 -13.03 -2.45
N ALA A 151 0.39 -13.58 -3.61
CA ALA A 151 1.01 -14.78 -4.17
C ALA A 151 2.48 -14.54 -4.55
N ALA A 152 2.81 -13.37 -5.09
CA ALA A 152 4.17 -13.01 -5.52
C ALA A 152 5.10 -12.62 -4.36
N ARG A 153 4.58 -12.44 -3.13
CA ARG A 153 5.36 -11.91 -1.99
C ARG A 153 6.62 -12.70 -1.65
N SER A 154 6.59 -14.02 -1.85
CA SER A 154 7.70 -14.91 -1.54
C SER A 154 8.93 -14.68 -2.42
N GLY A 155 8.75 -14.15 -3.64
CA GLY A 155 9.86 -13.80 -4.52
C GLY A 155 10.54 -12.47 -4.17
N TRP A 156 9.94 -11.67 -3.29
CA TRP A 156 10.37 -10.28 -3.02
C TRP A 156 10.94 -10.12 -1.60
N LEU A 157 10.56 -11.01 -0.68
CA LEU A 157 11.08 -11.05 0.68
C LEU A 157 12.52 -11.59 0.68
N PRO A 158 13.47 -10.94 1.38
CA PRO A 158 14.78 -11.54 1.61
C PRO A 158 14.61 -12.85 2.38
N ALA A 159 15.33 -13.90 1.95
CA ALA A 159 15.41 -15.18 2.66
C ALA A 159 16.07 -15.01 4.03
#